data_AF-A0A1X7UBM8-F1
#
_entry.id   AF-A0A1X7UBM8-F1
#
_cell.length_a   1.000
_cell.length_b   1.000
_cell.length_c   1.000
_cell.angle_alpha   90.00
_cell.angle_beta   90.00
_cell.angle_gamma   90.00
#
_symmetry.space_group_name_H-M   'P 1'
#
loop_
_entity.id
_entity.type
_entity.pdbx_description
1 polymer ?
#
loop_
_entity_poly.entity_id
_entity_poly.type
_entity_poly.pdbx_seq_one_letter_code
_entity_poly.pdbx_strand_id
1 'polypeptide(L)'
;MASKNQLKGRVFHCTVSVGDSLYVWGGLQAGLPRVHDSEEKRRFTSNIQHFTPSTGQWITRGTTGTPPLGVSGYCCTAINNLLYYFGGACGHSNCYYNSITQLDTVSLQWRELEPTDATRPVMRRSGSGMISFEHDGVHHLLMIGGKRI
;
A
#
# COMPACT_ATOMS: atom_id res chain seq x y z
N MET A 1 -22.00 -16.17 7.53
CA MET A 1 -21.29 -14.88 7.56
C MET A 1 -19.80 -15.16 7.58
N ALA A 2 -19.02 -14.65 6.63
CA ALA A 2 -17.56 -14.78 6.69
C ALA A 2 -17.04 -14.00 7.91
N SER A 3 -16.07 -14.56 8.64
CA SER A 3 -15.51 -13.89 9.80
C SER A 3 -14.81 -12.60 9.35
N LYS A 4 -14.88 -11.54 10.16
CA LYS A 4 -14.29 -10.20 9.89
C LYS A 4 -12.76 -10.25 9.65
N ASN A 5 -12.14 -11.40 9.93
CA ASN A 5 -10.71 -11.65 9.86
C ASN A 5 -10.32 -12.64 8.75
N GLN A 6 -11.26 -13.08 7.91
CA GLN A 6 -10.94 -13.96 6.79
C GLN A 6 -10.33 -13.16 5.64
N LEU A 7 -9.05 -13.41 5.35
CA LEU A 7 -8.41 -12.87 4.16
C LEU A 7 -9.02 -13.45 2.89
N LYS A 8 -9.28 -12.57 1.93
CA LYS A 8 -9.59 -12.96 0.56
C LYS A 8 -8.29 -13.20 -0.20
N GLY A 9 -8.29 -14.21 -1.08
CA GLY A 9 -7.19 -14.42 -2.02
C GLY A 9 -6.91 -13.14 -2.82
N ARG A 10 -5.63 -12.76 -2.91
CA ARG A 10 -5.18 -11.55 -3.59
C ARG A 10 -3.79 -11.71 -4.20
N VAL A 11 -3.50 -10.92 -5.23
CA VAL A 11 -2.20 -10.89 -5.91
C VAL A 11 -1.70 -9.45 -6.08
N PHE A 12 -0.40 -9.29 -6.36
CA PHE A 12 0.26 -7.98 -6.52
C PHE A 12 0.08 -7.04 -5.31
N HIS A 13 0.02 -7.60 -4.11
CA HIS A 13 0.15 -6.84 -2.87
C HIS A 13 1.61 -6.87 -2.41
N CYS A 14 1.95 -5.98 -1.49
CA CYS A 14 3.22 -6.01 -0.78
C CYS A 14 2.95 -6.25 0.71
N THR A 15 3.83 -6.99 1.37
CA THR A 15 3.79 -7.26 2.82
C THR A 15 5.04 -6.69 3.48
N VAL A 16 4.87 -6.04 4.63
CA VAL A 16 5.96 -5.39 5.37
C VAL A 16 5.79 -5.63 6.87
N SER A 17 6.91 -5.78 7.59
CA SER A 17 6.92 -5.99 9.03
C SER A 17 7.10 -4.68 9.80
N VAL A 18 6.31 -4.49 10.86
CA VAL A 18 6.53 -3.48 11.90
C VAL A 18 6.31 -4.15 13.25
N GLY A 19 7.33 -4.13 14.12
CA GLY A 19 7.32 -4.93 15.35
C GLY A 19 7.10 -6.42 15.07
N ASP A 20 6.24 -7.07 15.86
CA ASP A 20 5.83 -8.48 15.68
C ASP A 20 4.58 -8.61 14.77
N SER A 21 4.41 -7.73 13.79
CA SER A 21 3.24 -7.77 12.92
C SER A 21 3.59 -7.55 11.44
N LEU A 22 3.01 -8.40 10.60
CA LEU A 22 3.07 -8.30 9.15
C LEU A 22 1.83 -7.56 8.64
N TYR A 23 2.02 -6.45 7.96
CA TYR A 23 0.96 -5.61 7.43
C TYR A 23 0.76 -5.87 5.94
N VAL A 24 -0.52 -5.93 5.54
CA VAL A 24 -0.96 -6.14 4.16
C VAL A 24 -2.09 -5.17 3.85
N TRP A 25 -1.93 -4.42 2.77
CA TRP A 25 -2.95 -3.52 2.23
C TRP A 25 -3.23 -3.87 0.77
N GLY A 26 -4.33 -3.37 0.20
CA GLY A 26 -4.60 -3.46 -1.24
C GLY A 26 -4.44 -4.87 -1.85
N GLY A 27 -3.92 -4.89 -3.08
CA GLY A 27 -3.83 -6.07 -3.93
C GLY A 27 -5.07 -6.26 -4.80
N LEU A 28 -4.89 -6.92 -5.95
CA LEU A 28 -6.02 -7.34 -6.78
C LEU A 28 -6.72 -8.50 -6.08
N GLN A 29 -8.01 -8.33 -5.79
CA GLN A 29 -8.83 -9.31 -5.10
C GLN A 29 -10.26 -9.33 -5.66
N ALA A 30 -10.97 -10.43 -5.43
CA ALA A 30 -12.35 -10.58 -5.86
C ALA A 30 -13.25 -9.47 -5.28
N GLY A 31 -14.02 -8.82 -6.16
CA GLY A 31 -14.92 -7.72 -5.81
C GLY A 31 -14.28 -6.33 -5.81
N LEU A 32 -12.96 -6.20 -5.99
CA LEU A 32 -12.33 -4.88 -6.13
C LEU A 32 -12.84 -4.19 -7.42
N PRO A 33 -13.48 -3.01 -7.33
CA PRO A 33 -14.00 -2.33 -8.50
C PRO A 33 -12.90 -1.93 -9.48
N ARG A 34 -13.07 -2.27 -10.77
CA ARG A 34 -12.14 -1.94 -11.87
C ARG A 34 -12.37 -0.55 -12.45
N VAL A 35 -12.61 0.44 -11.59
CA VAL A 35 -12.79 1.85 -11.95
C VAL A 35 -11.67 2.68 -11.33
N HIS A 36 -11.41 3.87 -11.87
CA HIS A 36 -10.32 4.73 -11.39
C HIS A 36 -10.46 5.02 -9.89
N ASP A 37 -11.63 5.53 -9.49
CA ASP A 37 -12.00 5.80 -8.11
C ASP A 37 -13.53 5.70 -7.97
N SER A 38 -14.01 5.22 -6.82
CA SER A 38 -15.41 5.15 -6.46
C SER A 38 -15.56 4.95 -4.96
N GLU A 39 -16.74 5.27 -4.41
CA GLU A 39 -17.01 5.04 -2.99
C GLU A 39 -16.83 3.56 -2.60
N GLU A 40 -17.29 2.63 -3.44
CA GLU A 40 -17.10 1.19 -3.24
C GLU A 40 -15.62 0.81 -3.17
N LYS A 41 -14.80 1.33 -4.10
CA LYS A 41 -13.36 1.07 -4.11
C LYS A 41 -12.65 1.66 -2.90
N ARG A 42 -13.08 2.85 -2.46
CA ARG A 42 -12.60 3.46 -1.20
C ARG A 42 -12.93 2.57 -0.01
N ARG A 43 -14.13 2.00 0.09
CA ARG A 43 -14.47 1.02 1.15
C ARG A 43 -13.54 -0.21 1.15
N PHE A 44 -13.13 -0.69 -0.02
CA PHE A 44 -12.15 -1.79 -0.15
C PHE A 44 -10.75 -1.41 0.34
N THR A 45 -10.36 -0.15 0.18
CA THR A 45 -9.01 0.35 0.46
C THR A 45 -8.88 1.06 1.81
N SER A 46 -10.01 1.37 2.47
CA SER A 46 -10.07 1.94 3.83
C SER A 46 -9.89 0.89 4.94
N ASN A 47 -9.21 -0.22 4.63
CA ASN A 47 -8.88 -1.25 5.61
C ASN A 47 -7.44 -1.74 5.41
N ILE A 48 -6.76 -2.05 6.49
CA ILE A 48 -5.49 -2.76 6.49
C ILE A 48 -5.64 -4.06 7.27
N GLN A 49 -4.99 -5.12 6.79
CA GLN A 49 -4.88 -6.38 7.51
C GLN A 49 -3.50 -6.48 8.14
N HIS A 50 -3.42 -7.03 9.36
CA HIS A 50 -2.15 -7.46 9.91
C HIS A 50 -2.23 -8.88 10.47
N PHE A 51 -1.09 -9.55 10.47
CA PHE A 51 -0.89 -10.88 11.04
C PHE A 51 0.15 -10.80 12.14
N THR A 52 -0.15 -11.39 13.29
CA THR A 52 0.76 -11.47 14.43
C THR A 52 1.24 -12.93 14.57
N PRO A 53 2.51 -13.25 14.27
CA PRO A 53 3.02 -14.61 14.30
C PRO A 53 2.88 -15.30 15.66
N SER A 54 3.10 -14.55 16.74
CA SER A 54 2.99 -15.08 18.11
C SER A 54 1.60 -15.59 18.47
N THR A 55 0.54 -15.09 17.83
CA THR A 55 -0.85 -15.53 18.05
C THR A 55 -1.44 -16.31 16.89
N GLY A 56 -0.80 -16.27 15.71
CA GLY A 56 -1.33 -16.85 14.48
C GLY A 56 -2.61 -16.17 13.97
N GLN A 57 -2.91 -14.96 14.44
CA GLN A 57 -4.18 -14.29 14.14
C GLN A 57 -4.04 -13.24 13.05
N TRP A 58 -4.98 -13.25 12.12
CA TRP A 58 -5.23 -12.15 11.20
C TRP A 58 -6.26 -11.19 11.80
N ILE A 59 -6.02 -9.90 11.63
CA ILE A 59 -6.90 -8.84 12.10
C ILE A 59 -7.09 -7.82 10.99
N THR A 60 -8.35 -7.51 10.67
CA THR A 60 -8.69 -6.39 9.80
C THR A 60 -9.00 -5.15 10.65
N ARG A 61 -8.38 -4.02 10.31
CA ARG A 61 -8.65 -2.71 10.93
C ARG A 61 -9.03 -1.69 9.87
N GLY A 62 -10.01 -0.85 10.21
CA GLY A 62 -10.34 0.32 9.38
C GLY A 62 -9.23 1.36 9.47
N THR A 63 -9.03 2.10 8.38
CA THR A 63 -8.06 3.20 8.29
C THR A 63 -8.77 4.51 7.98
N THR A 64 -8.20 5.63 8.40
CA THR A 64 -8.70 6.98 8.11
C THR A 64 -7.75 7.75 7.19
N GLY A 65 -8.16 8.93 6.71
CA GLY A 65 -7.41 9.69 5.71
C GLY A 65 -7.64 9.17 4.29
N THR A 66 -6.70 9.46 3.38
CA THR A 66 -6.81 9.11 1.96
C THR A 66 -5.77 8.04 1.59
N PRO A 67 -6.18 6.76 1.46
CA PRO A 67 -5.30 5.71 0.95
C PRO A 67 -4.87 6.00 -0.50
N PRO A 68 -3.72 5.46 -0.95
CA PRO A 68 -3.30 5.63 -2.34
C PRO A 68 -4.27 4.93 -3.31
N LEU A 69 -4.43 5.49 -4.51
CA LEU A 69 -5.25 4.88 -5.56
C LEU A 69 -4.50 3.75 -6.31
N GLY A 70 -3.17 3.72 -6.23
CA GLY A 70 -2.34 2.62 -6.73
C GLY A 70 -2.48 1.36 -5.85
N VAL A 71 -3.58 0.64 -6.04
CA VAL A 71 -3.97 -0.48 -5.17
C VAL A 71 -3.24 -1.79 -5.45
N SER A 72 -2.53 -1.95 -6.57
CA SER A 72 -1.82 -3.18 -6.91
C SER A 72 -0.47 -2.93 -7.58
N GLY A 73 0.48 -3.82 -7.35
CA GLY A 73 1.84 -3.71 -7.88
C GLY A 73 2.59 -2.47 -7.38
N TYR A 74 2.14 -1.86 -6.28
CA TYR A 74 2.88 -0.85 -5.55
C TYR A 74 4.05 -1.50 -4.80
N CYS A 75 5.07 -0.72 -4.44
CA CYS A 75 6.08 -1.15 -3.48
C CYS A 75 5.82 -0.51 -2.12
N CYS A 76 6.22 -1.22 -1.06
CA CYS A 76 6.06 -0.77 0.31
C CYS A 76 7.31 -1.10 1.13
N THR A 77 7.65 -0.23 2.08
CA THR A 77 8.68 -0.50 3.11
C THR A 77 8.28 0.19 4.41
N ALA A 78 8.97 -0.13 5.50
CA ALA A 78 8.72 0.46 6.81
C ALA A 78 9.92 1.29 7.28
N ILE A 79 9.63 2.40 7.97
CA ILE A 79 10.58 3.12 8.81
C ILE A 79 9.85 3.36 10.13
N ASN A 80 10.35 2.77 11.22
CA ASN A 80 9.68 2.79 12.53
C ASN A 80 8.22 2.28 12.41
N ASN A 81 7.25 3.07 12.87
CA ASN A 81 5.81 2.75 12.82
C ASN A 81 5.12 3.26 11.54
N LEU A 82 5.89 3.72 10.54
CA LEU A 82 5.36 4.27 9.31
C LEU A 82 5.60 3.32 8.15
N LEU A 83 4.52 2.95 7.46
CA LEU A 83 4.57 2.21 6.21
C LEU A 83 4.55 3.20 5.06
N TYR A 84 5.55 3.15 4.17
CA TYR A 84 5.64 4.01 3.00
C TYR A 84 5.24 3.22 1.76
N TYR A 85 4.39 3.80 0.93
CA TYR A 85 3.87 3.20 -0.29
C TYR A 85 4.25 4.07 -1.48
N PHE A 86 4.63 3.43 -2.59
CA PHE A 86 4.91 4.12 -3.83
C PHE A 86 4.27 3.43 -5.04
N GLY A 87 3.66 4.27 -5.87
CA GLY A 87 3.21 3.92 -7.21
C GLY A 87 2.09 2.87 -7.25
N GLY A 88 2.18 1.94 -8.19
CA GLY A 88 1.16 0.90 -8.41
C GLY A 88 0.13 1.28 -9.46
N ALA A 89 -0.70 0.31 -9.82
CA ALA A 89 -1.84 0.46 -10.72
C ALA A 89 -3.14 0.56 -9.91
N CYS A 90 -4.10 1.36 -10.39
CA CYS A 90 -5.41 1.40 -9.72
C CYS A 90 -6.35 0.26 -10.15
N GLY A 91 -5.96 -0.59 -11.09
CA GLY A 91 -6.80 -1.70 -11.58
C GLY A 91 -7.86 -1.30 -12.62
N HIS A 92 -7.82 -0.05 -13.10
CA HIS A 92 -8.61 0.45 -14.22
C HIS A 92 -7.68 0.79 -15.40
N SER A 93 -7.76 0.02 -16.49
CA SER A 93 -6.98 0.25 -17.71
C SER A 93 -5.47 0.40 -17.43
N ASN A 94 -4.73 1.19 -18.22
CA ASN A 94 -3.31 1.51 -18.00
C ASN A 94 -3.14 2.72 -17.05
N CYS A 95 -3.75 2.67 -15.87
CA CYS A 95 -3.71 3.77 -14.89
C CYS A 95 -2.72 3.47 -13.76
N TYR A 96 -1.54 4.11 -13.85
CA TYR A 96 -0.42 3.97 -12.92
C TYR A 96 -0.17 5.24 -12.13
N TYR A 97 0.46 5.09 -10.97
CA TYR A 97 0.73 6.16 -10.02
C TYR A 97 2.23 6.27 -9.76
N ASN A 98 2.64 7.44 -9.28
CA ASN A 98 3.96 7.69 -8.70
C ASN A 98 3.85 8.45 -7.38
N SER A 99 2.67 8.51 -6.76
CA SER A 99 2.48 9.12 -5.45
C SER A 99 3.28 8.40 -4.37
N ILE A 100 3.69 9.17 -3.36
CA ILE A 100 4.25 8.64 -2.12
C ILE A 100 3.22 8.90 -1.03
N THR A 101 2.75 7.83 -0.40
CA THR A 101 1.84 7.92 0.75
C THR A 101 2.43 7.15 1.91
N GLN A 102 2.05 7.54 3.12
CA GLN A 102 2.40 6.82 4.33
C GLN A 102 1.16 6.43 5.11
N LEU A 103 1.25 5.32 5.85
CA LEU A 103 0.29 4.91 6.87
C LEU A 103 1.03 4.77 8.20
N ASP A 104 0.51 5.44 9.22
CA ASP A 104 0.92 5.21 10.60
C ASP A 104 0.23 3.96 11.16
N THR A 105 1.01 2.97 11.62
CA THR A 105 0.47 1.69 12.12
C THR A 105 -0.16 1.79 13.51
N VAL A 106 0.10 2.88 14.25
CA VAL A 106 -0.49 3.16 15.57
C VAL A 106 -1.84 3.84 15.40
N SER A 107 -1.89 4.95 14.66
CA SER A 107 -3.11 5.73 14.46
C SER A 107 -4.01 5.19 13.34
N LEU A 108 -3.46 4.36 12.45
CA LEU A 108 -4.13 3.84 11.24
C LEU A 108 -4.63 4.96 10.31
N GLN A 109 -3.90 6.07 10.29
CA GLN A 109 -4.20 7.23 9.46
C GLN A 109 -3.24 7.33 8.28
N TRP A 110 -3.82 7.45 7.08
CA TRP A 110 -3.10 7.72 5.85
C TRP A 110 -2.73 9.19 5.72
N ARG A 111 -1.55 9.44 5.16
CA ARG A 111 -1.10 10.77 4.72
C ARG A 111 -0.46 10.69 3.35
N GLU A 112 -0.90 11.54 2.44
CA GLU A 112 -0.20 11.77 1.17
C GLU A 112 0.99 12.69 1.44
N LEU A 113 2.17 12.24 1.04
CA LEU A 113 3.40 13.04 1.12
C LEU A 113 3.65 13.73 -0.20
N GLU A 114 3.46 12.99 -1.29
CA GLU A 114 3.67 13.46 -2.65
C GLU A 114 2.54 12.94 -3.53
N PRO A 115 1.77 13.83 -4.19
CA PRO A 115 0.71 13.40 -5.10
C PRO A 115 1.29 12.75 -6.35
N THR A 116 0.42 12.10 -7.12
CA THR A 116 0.81 11.62 -8.45
C THR A 116 0.97 12.81 -9.39
N ASP A 117 2.11 12.89 -10.06
CA ASP A 117 2.47 13.99 -10.95
C ASP A 117 3.17 13.45 -12.21
N ALA A 118 2.61 13.77 -13.38
CA ALA A 118 3.13 13.35 -14.67
C ALA A 118 4.39 14.14 -15.10
N THR A 119 4.68 15.27 -14.47
CA THR A 119 5.81 16.15 -14.79
C THR A 119 7.08 15.78 -14.02
N ARG A 120 6.95 15.02 -12.92
CA ARG A 120 8.10 14.58 -12.12
C ARG A 120 8.98 13.59 -12.91
N PRO A 121 10.32 13.68 -12.81
CA PRO A 121 11.22 12.71 -13.45
C PRO A 121 10.97 11.25 -13.04
N VAL A 122 10.45 11.05 -11.83
CA VAL A 122 10.04 9.74 -11.33
C VAL A 122 8.78 9.28 -12.06
N MET A 123 8.94 8.30 -12.94
CA MET A 123 7.83 7.74 -13.72
C MET A 123 6.74 7.06 -12.88
N ARG A 124 5.50 7.14 -13.37
CA ARG A 124 4.38 6.30 -12.92
C ARG A 124 4.64 4.83 -13.31
N ARG A 125 4.59 3.92 -12.34
CA ARG A 125 5.02 2.52 -12.53
C ARG A 125 4.34 1.55 -11.57
N SER A 126 4.37 0.27 -11.95
CA SER A 126 4.04 -0.87 -11.09
C SER A 126 5.12 -1.94 -11.14
N GLY A 127 5.16 -2.82 -10.14
CA GLY A 127 6.12 -3.93 -10.06
C GLY A 127 7.54 -3.50 -9.74
N SER A 128 7.71 -2.34 -9.09
CA SER A 128 9.00 -1.91 -8.55
C SER A 128 9.28 -2.54 -7.18
N GLY A 129 10.54 -2.49 -6.75
CA GLY A 129 10.94 -2.74 -5.36
C GLY A 129 11.18 -1.44 -4.60
N MET A 130 11.13 -1.49 -3.27
CA MET A 130 11.53 -0.39 -2.39
C MET A 130 12.24 -0.93 -1.16
N ILE A 131 13.33 -0.26 -0.77
CA ILE A 131 14.02 -0.48 0.50
C ILE A 131 14.16 0.85 1.23
N SER A 132 14.18 0.80 2.56
CA SER A 132 14.60 1.90 3.41
C SER A 132 16.01 1.65 3.96
N PHE A 133 16.76 2.72 4.15
CA PHE A 133 18.03 2.68 4.88
C PHE A 133 18.28 4.04 5.54
N GLU A 134 19.17 4.07 6.53
CA GLU A 134 19.62 5.29 7.18
C GLU A 134 21.04 5.62 6.74
N HIS A 135 21.30 6.89 6.47
CA HIS A 135 22.63 7.43 6.23
C HIS A 135 22.72 8.82 6.84
N ASP A 136 23.73 9.05 7.67
CA ASP A 136 23.98 10.33 8.37
C ASP A 136 22.76 10.88 9.14
N GLY A 137 22.02 9.99 9.81
CA GLY A 137 20.83 10.34 10.60
C GLY A 137 19.59 10.66 9.76
N VAL A 138 19.63 10.42 8.45
CA VAL A 138 18.52 10.64 7.52
C VAL A 138 18.04 9.30 6.97
N HIS A 139 16.73 9.06 7.02
CA HIS A 139 16.13 7.91 6.37
C HIS A 139 15.87 8.16 4.90
N HIS A 140 16.26 7.22 4.06
CA HIS A 140 16.10 7.25 2.62
C HIS A 140 15.18 6.12 2.16
N LEU A 141 14.40 6.39 1.11
CA LEU A 141 13.63 5.41 0.36
C LEU A 141 14.28 5.23 -1.01
N LEU A 142 14.82 4.05 -1.28
CA LEU A 142 15.36 3.70 -2.59
C LEU A 142 14.38 2.79 -3.32
N MET A 143 13.94 3.26 -4.48
CA MET A 143 13.00 2.54 -5.35
C MET A 143 13.68 2.16 -6.66
N ILE A 144 13.61 0.87 -7.02
CA ILE A 144 14.29 0.33 -8.21
C ILE A 144 13.33 -0.47 -9.06
N GLY A 145 13.52 -0.39 -10.38
CA GLY A 145 12.80 -1.19 -11.36
C GLY A 145 11.35 -0.76 -11.55
N GLY A 146 10.52 -1.73 -11.90
CA GLY A 146 9.13 -1.52 -12.32
C GLY A 146 9.01 -1.18 -13.80
N LYS A 147 7.78 -1.25 -14.31
CA LYS A 147 7.46 -1.02 -15.72
C LYS A 147 6.43 0.08 -15.87
N ARG A 148 6.60 0.91 -16.92
CA ARG A 148 5.56 1.77 -17.48
C ARG A 148 4.78 0.95 -18.50
N ILE A 149 3.46 0.97 -18.42
CA ILE A 149 2.58 0.44 -19.45
C ILE A 149 1.67 1.58 -19.91
#